data_AF-A0A952JW41-F1
#
_entry.id   AF-A0A952JW41-F1
#
_cell.length_a   1.000
_cell.length_b   1.000
_cell.length_c   1.000
_cell.angle_alpha   90.00
_cell.angle_beta   90.00
_cell.angle_gamma   90.00
#
_symmetry.space_group_name_H-M   'P 1'
#
loop_
_entity.id
_entity.type
_entity.pdbx_description
1 polymer ?
#
loop_
_entity_poly.entity_id
_entity_poly.type
_entity_poly.pdbx_seq_one_letter_code
_entity_poly.pdbx_strand_id
1 'polypeptide(L)'
;MKIQIQENEILLVSLGTAHTENRVTKRDATFEINGEQFTREILLEPNGTGADYSDPEKFYMMNKEMVDASLIEFLSDHQLYNNR
;
A
#
# COMPACT_ATOMS: atom_id res chain seq x y z
N MET A 1 -9.50 1.64 5.62
CA MET A 1 -9.41 0.32 6.31
C MET A 1 -8.14 0.28 7.16
N LYS A 2 -8.07 -0.57 8.20
CA LYS A 2 -6.87 -0.71 9.04
C LYS A 2 -6.06 -1.95 8.64
N ILE A 3 -4.74 -1.78 8.53
CA ILE A 3 -3.74 -2.79 8.21
C ILE A 3 -2.81 -2.90 9.42
N GLN A 4 -2.51 -4.12 9.86
CA GLN A 4 -1.61 -4.38 10.99
C GLN A 4 -0.32 -5.00 10.47
N ILE A 5 0.80 -4.28 10.60
CA ILE A 5 2.13 -4.75 10.19
C ILE A 5 3.11 -4.50 11.33
N GLN A 6 3.77 -5.57 11.81
CA GLN A 6 4.86 -5.48 12.80
C GLN A 6 4.50 -4.55 13.99
N GLU A 7 3.33 -4.77 14.60
CA GLU A 7 2.78 -3.99 15.73
C GLU A 7 2.33 -2.55 15.41
N ASN A 8 2.50 -2.09 14.17
CA ASN A 8 2.02 -0.79 13.72
C ASN A 8 0.61 -0.88 13.11
N GLU A 9 -0.26 0.03 13.54
CA GLU A 9 -1.56 0.25 12.89
C GLU A 9 -1.39 1.26 11.75
N ILE A 10 -1.66 0.81 10.53
CA ILE A 10 -1.55 1.62 9.32
C ILE A 10 -2.94 1.73 8.69
N LEU A 11 -3.37 2.95 8.39
CA LEU A 11 -4.64 3.20 7.72
C LEU A 11 -4.39 3.39 6.23
N LEU A 12 -5.08 2.65 5.37
CA LEU A 12 -5.18 2.99 3.95
C LEU A 12 -6.23 4.10 3.78
N VAL A 13 -5.77 5.30 3.44
CA VAL A 13 -6.54 6.55 3.38
C VAL A 13 -7.22 6.70 2.02
N SER A 14 -6.45 6.58 0.94
CA SER A 14 -6.96 6.79 -0.41
C SER A 14 -6.15 6.02 -1.45
N LEU A 15 -6.80 5.76 -2.59
CA LEU A 15 -6.18 5.18 -3.77
C LEU A 15 -6.12 6.22 -4.88
N GLY A 16 -4.92 6.50 -5.36
CA GLY A 16 -4.66 7.40 -6.48
C GLY A 16 -4.89 6.73 -7.84
N THR A 17 -4.31 7.33 -8.86
CA THR A 17 -4.48 6.89 -10.25
C THR A 17 -3.59 5.68 -10.53
N ALA A 18 -4.13 4.70 -11.26
CA ALA A 18 -3.31 3.61 -11.78
C ALA A 18 -2.57 4.06 -13.04
N HIS A 19 -1.28 3.73 -13.14
CA HIS A 19 -0.46 4.06 -14.30
C HIS A 19 0.36 2.84 -14.72
N THR A 20 0.63 2.73 -16.02
CA THR A 20 1.41 1.63 -16.59
C THR A 20 2.71 2.17 -17.15
N GLU A 21 3.83 1.65 -16.65
CA GLU A 21 5.17 1.99 -17.11
C GLU A 21 5.93 0.69 -17.40
N ASN A 22 6.63 0.60 -18.54
CA ASN A 22 7.45 -0.57 -18.89
C ASN A 22 6.72 -1.93 -18.78
N ARG A 23 5.43 -1.97 -19.16
CA ARG A 23 4.51 -3.14 -19.05
C ARG A 23 4.17 -3.57 -17.62
N VAL A 24 4.52 -2.77 -16.63
CA VAL A 24 4.19 -2.96 -15.23
C VAL A 24 3.10 -1.96 -14.86
N THR A 25 2.01 -2.44 -14.26
CA THR A 25 0.95 -1.55 -13.76
C THR A 25 1.19 -1.26 -12.29
N LYS A 26 1.15 0.02 -11.95
CA LYS A 26 1.29 0.53 -10.58
C LYS A 26 0.07 1.33 -10.21
N ARG A 27 -0.17 1.50 -8.92
CA ARG A 27 -1.16 2.43 -8.40
C ARG A 27 -0.65 3.10 -7.14
N ASP A 28 -0.88 4.41 -7.07
CA ASP A 28 -0.56 5.17 -5.86
C ASP A 28 -1.54 4.81 -4.75
N ALA A 29 -1.02 4.51 -3.57
CA ALA A 29 -1.81 4.30 -2.37
C ALA A 29 -1.28 5.20 -1.25
N THR A 30 -2.19 5.96 -0.64
CA THR A 30 -1.88 6.84 0.48
C THR A 30 -2.23 6.15 1.79
N PHE A 31 -1.25 6.08 2.67
CA PHE A 31 -1.33 5.45 3.97
C PHE A 31 -1.14 6.50 5.07
N GLU A 32 -1.63 6.19 6.26
CA GLU A 32 -1.41 6.98 7.47
C GLU A 32 -0.92 6.07 8.59
N ILE A 33 0.13 6.49 9.29
CA ILE A 33 0.67 5.84 10.48
C ILE A 33 0.96 6.91 11.52
N ASN A 34 0.48 6.74 12.75
CA ASN A 34 0.68 7.70 13.85
C ASN A 34 0.30 9.16 13.51
N GLY A 35 -0.67 9.38 12.61
CA GLY A 35 -1.10 10.70 12.16
C GLY A 35 -0.25 11.32 11.03
N GLU A 36 0.78 10.63 10.56
CA GLU A 36 1.58 11.04 9.40
C GLU A 36 1.13 10.29 8.14
N GLN A 37 0.86 11.04 7.07
CA GLN A 37 0.45 10.48 5.79
C GLN A 37 1.63 10.35 4.83
N PHE A 38 1.69 9.23 4.12
CA PHE A 38 2.69 8.97 3.10
C PHE A 38 2.07 8.23 1.91
N THR A 39 2.64 8.39 0.72
CA THR A 39 2.16 7.75 -0.50
C THR A 39 3.20 6.80 -1.04
N ARG A 40 2.76 5.61 -1.48
CA ARG A 40 3.61 4.58 -2.06
C ARG A 40 3.02 4.12 -3.39
N GLU A 41 3.90 3.83 -4.34
CA GLU A 41 3.51 3.14 -5.58
C GLU A 41 3.41 1.64 -5.29
N ILE A 42 2.23 1.06 -5.52
CA ILE A 42 2.00 -0.37 -5.34
C ILE A 42 1.99 -1.03 -6.70
N LEU A 43 2.87 -2.02 -6.88
CA LEU A 43 2.86 -2.89 -8.06
C LEU A 43 1.58 -3.72 -8.05
N LEU A 44 0.81 -3.63 -9.13
CA LEU A 44 -0.38 -4.44 -9.29
C LEU A 44 0.01 -5.77 -9.93
N GLU A 45 -0.40 -6.87 -9.30
CA GLU A 45 -0.20 -8.18 -9.91
C GLU A 45 -1.02 -8.30 -11.21
N PRO A 46 -0.59 -9.13 -12.19
CA PRO A 46 -1.29 -9.33 -13.46
C PRO A 46 -2.60 -10.11 -13.30
N ASN A 47 -3.52 -9.65 -12.47
CA ASN A 47 -4.83 -10.25 -12.28
C ASN A 47 -5.86 -9.50 -13.12
N GLY A 48 -5.89 -9.81 -14.42
CA GLY A 48 -6.97 -9.43 -15.35
C GLY A 48 -7.33 -7.94 -15.29
N THR A 49 -6.68 -7.14 -16.13
CA THR A 49 -6.84 -5.69 -16.33
C THR A 49 -8.30 -5.23 -16.47
N GLY A 50 -9.00 -5.10 -15.34
CA GLY A 50 -10.40 -4.67 -15.30
C GLY A 50 -11.06 -4.66 -13.92
N ALA A 51 -10.35 -5.04 -12.84
CA ALA A 51 -10.90 -4.93 -11.51
C ALA A 51 -11.07 -3.46 -11.13
N ASP A 52 -12.29 -3.09 -10.78
CA ASP A 52 -12.57 -1.81 -10.11
C ASP A 52 -11.88 -1.82 -8.74
N TYR A 53 -10.69 -1.22 -8.67
CA TYR A 53 -9.96 -0.99 -7.42
C TYR A 53 -10.33 0.36 -6.79
N SER A 54 -11.56 0.84 -6.99
CA SER A 54 -12.07 2.01 -6.25
C SER A 54 -12.29 1.69 -4.77
N ASP A 55 -12.50 0.42 -4.43
CA ASP A 55 -12.63 -0.05 -3.06
C ASP A 55 -11.25 -0.33 -2.42
N PRO A 56 -10.86 0.42 -1.37
CA PRO A 56 -9.61 0.21 -0.63
C PRO A 56 -9.46 -1.21 -0.06
N GLU A 57 -10.54 -1.82 0.41
CA GLU A 57 -10.50 -3.15 1.02
C GLU A 57 -10.22 -4.22 -0.03
N LYS A 58 -10.96 -4.18 -1.13
CA LYS A 58 -10.73 -5.07 -2.27
C LYS A 58 -9.35 -4.89 -2.87
N PHE A 59 -8.88 -3.66 -3.01
CA PHE A 59 -7.53 -3.36 -3.47
C PHE A 59 -6.47 -4.03 -2.60
N TYR A 60 -6.57 -3.86 -1.27
CA TYR A 60 -5.63 -4.46 -0.34
C TYR A 60 -5.69 -5.98 -0.39
N MET A 61 -6.87 -6.59 -0.40
CA MET A 61 -7.00 -8.05 -0.47
C MET A 61 -6.37 -8.64 -1.74
N MET A 62 -6.53 -7.97 -2.89
CA MET A 62 -6.01 -8.44 -4.17
C MET A 62 -4.50 -8.23 -4.35
N ASN A 63 -3.92 -7.24 -3.66
CA ASN A 63 -2.51 -6.87 -3.80
C ASN A 63 -1.78 -6.98 -2.45
N LYS A 64 -2.28 -7.84 -1.55
CA LYS A 64 -1.87 -7.86 -0.14
C LYS A 64 -0.36 -8.01 0.01
N GLU A 65 0.24 -8.95 -0.71
CA GLU A 65 1.68 -9.21 -0.62
C GLU A 65 2.51 -8.00 -1.06
N MET A 66 2.11 -7.32 -2.14
CA MET A 66 2.79 -6.12 -2.64
C MET A 66 2.60 -4.92 -1.72
N VAL A 67 1.39 -4.75 -1.14
CA VAL A 67 1.13 -3.70 -0.14
C VAL A 67 1.94 -3.95 1.12
N ASP A 68 1.91 -5.17 1.66
CA ASP A 68 2.66 -5.53 2.86
C ASP A 68 4.17 -5.32 2.66
N ALA A 69 4.72 -5.78 1.53
CA ALA A 69 6.13 -5.60 1.20
C ALA A 69 6.51 -4.11 1.14
N SER A 70 5.68 -3.28 0.49
CA SER A 70 5.90 -1.84 0.37
C SER A 70 5.84 -1.13 1.73
N LEU A 71 4.95 -1.55 2.62
CA LEU A 71 4.83 -1.00 3.97
C LEU A 71 5.99 -1.44 4.86
N ILE A 72 6.41 -2.70 4.80
CA ILE A 72 7.59 -3.20 5.54
C ILE A 72 8.86 -2.47 5.12
N GLU A 73 9.04 -2.24 3.82
CA GLU A 73 10.16 -1.46 3.29
C GLU A 73 10.14 -0.03 3.86
N PHE A 74 8.98 0.64 3.82
CA PHE A 74 8.83 1.98 4.38
C PHE A 74 9.17 2.04 5.87
N LEU A 75 8.64 1.11 6.67
CA LEU A 75 8.89 1.03 8.11
C LEU A 75 10.37 0.79 8.41
N SER A 76 11.04 -0.02 7.60
CA SER A 76 12.46 -0.34 7.73
C SER A 76 13.34 0.87 7.40
N ASP A 77 13.02 1.59 6.32
CA ASP A 77 13.76 2.78 5.88
C ASP A 77 13.62 3.95 6.86
N HIS A 78 12.44 4.13 7.46
CA HIS A 78 12.16 5.23 8.38
C HIS A 78 12.57 4.95 9.82
N GLN A 79 13.23 3.80 10.08
CA GLN A 79 13.59 3.34 11.42
C GLN A 79 12.46 3.49 12.45
N LEU A 80 11.20 3.28 12.04
CA LEU A 80 10.06 3.20 12.97
C LEU A 80 10.08 1.90 13.78
N TYR A 81 11.27 1.29 13.92
CA TYR A 81 11.55 0.31 14.94
C TYR A 81 11.31 0.97 16.30
N ASN A 82 10.43 0.37 17.07
CA ASN A 82 10.29 0.59 18.50
C ASN A 82 11.67 0.58 19.18
N ASN A 83 12.32 1.74 19.27
CA ASN A 83 13.41 2.00 20.19
C ASN A 83 12.81 2.73 21.38
N ARG A 84 12.10 1.99 22.22
CA ARG A 84 11.94 2.35 23.63
C ARG A 84 11.68 1.13 24.50
#